data_AF-A0A1J3HEK9-F1
#
_entry.id   AF-A0A1J3HEK9-F1
#
_cell.length_a   1.000
_cell.length_b   1.000
_cell.length_c   1.000
_cell.angle_alpha   90.00
_cell.angle_beta   90.00
_cell.angle_gamma   90.00
#
_symmetry.space_group_name_H-M   'P 1'
#
loop_
_entity.id
_entity.type
_entity.pdbx_description
1 polymer ?
#
loop_
_entity_poly.entity_id
_entity_poly.type
_entity_poly.pdbx_seq_one_letter_code
_entity_poly.pdbx_strand_id
1 'polypeptide(L)'
;SKFETLCHSSLPQGSAIQNKIRNVLVLRELGVPQKVLFSMLISNLHTICGKEKFEDSIKKVVGMGFDPTQSLSKFVQALHAVYQLSDKTIQEKVNVYQRLGFVEGDVWAMFKKWPCFLSFSEINISNSIETFLELGFSR
;
A
#
# COMPACT_ATOMS: atom_id res chain seq x y z
N SER A 1 25.18 18.78 -24.97
CA SER A 1 25.12 18.30 -23.58
C SER A 1 25.01 16.80 -23.61
N LYS A 2 26.08 16.07 -23.25
CA LYS A 2 26.08 14.61 -23.18
C LYS A 2 25.37 14.21 -21.88
N PHE A 3 24.08 13.88 -21.97
CA PHE A 3 23.47 13.10 -20.90
C PHE A 3 24.05 11.69 -21.04
N GLU A 4 25.08 11.39 -20.27
CA GLU A 4 25.56 10.02 -20.10
C GLU A 4 24.40 9.20 -19.55
N THR A 5 23.97 8.21 -20.33
CA THR A 5 23.05 7.19 -19.87
C THR A 5 23.76 6.46 -18.73
N LEU A 6 23.38 6.75 -17.48
CA LEU A 6 23.90 6.07 -16.30
C LEU A 6 23.60 4.56 -16.44
N CYS A 7 24.62 3.81 -16.84
CA CYS A 7 24.54 2.36 -16.91
C CYS A 7 24.10 1.79 -15.56
N HIS A 8 23.12 0.88 -15.60
CA HIS A 8 22.61 0.15 -14.43
C HIS A 8 23.69 -0.64 -13.66
N SER A 9 24.90 -0.76 -14.21
CA SER A 9 26.05 -1.47 -13.63
C SER A 9 26.86 -0.67 -12.60
N SER A 10 26.62 0.64 -12.42
CA SER A 10 27.45 1.51 -11.56
C SER A 10 26.94 1.65 -10.12
N LEU A 11 25.73 1.14 -9.82
CA LEU A 11 25.12 1.28 -8.50
C LEU A 11 25.58 0.14 -7.57
N PRO A 12 25.92 0.42 -6.30
CA PRO A 12 26.23 -0.62 -5.34
C PRO A 12 25.08 -1.63 -5.28
N GLN A 13 25.40 -2.90 -5.43
CA GLN A 13 24.44 -3.99 -5.44
C GLN A 13 23.69 -4.01 -4.10
N GLY A 14 22.38 -3.79 -4.13
CA GLY A 14 21.54 -3.66 -2.92
C GLY A 14 21.35 -2.24 -2.39
N SER A 15 21.83 -1.21 -3.10
CA SER A 15 21.53 0.19 -2.76
C SER A 15 20.03 0.50 -2.88
N ALA A 16 19.53 1.42 -2.04
CA ALA A 16 18.13 1.86 -2.08
C ALA A 16 17.72 2.39 -3.47
N ILE A 17 18.65 3.02 -4.20
CA ILE A 17 18.43 3.54 -5.55
C ILE A 17 18.18 2.40 -6.55
N GLN A 18 18.96 1.31 -6.48
CA GLN A 18 18.76 0.16 -7.35
C GLN A 18 17.40 -0.51 -7.08
N ASN A 19 17.01 -0.66 -5.82
CA ASN A 19 15.69 -1.20 -5.45
C ASN A 19 14.56 -0.32 -5.98
N LYS A 20 14.69 1.01 -5.86
CA LYS A 20 13.71 1.97 -6.41
C LYS A 20 13.56 1.80 -7.93
N ILE A 21 14.66 1.75 -8.67
CA ILE A 21 14.63 1.57 -10.13
C ILE A 21 13.93 0.26 -10.48
N ARG A 22 14.32 -0.85 -9.86
CA ARG A 22 13.68 -2.16 -10.07
C ARG A 22 12.17 -2.11 -9.82
N ASN A 23 11.75 -1.56 -8.68
CA ASN A 23 10.35 -1.52 -8.27
C ASN A 23 9.51 -0.60 -9.18
N VAL A 24 10.09 0.51 -9.63
CA VAL A 24 9.46 1.43 -10.58
C VAL A 24 9.26 0.78 -11.96
N LEU A 25 10.19 -0.07 -12.41
CA LEU A 25 10.01 -0.83 -13.65
C LEU A 25 8.84 -1.82 -13.53
N VAL A 26 8.70 -2.52 -12.41
CA VAL A 26 7.53 -3.40 -12.17
C VAL A 26 6.22 -2.62 -12.22
N LEU A 27 6.17 -1.44 -11.58
CA LEU A 27 4.98 -0.57 -11.61
C LEU A 27 4.68 -0.03 -13.02
N ARG A 28 5.71 0.24 -13.82
CA ARG A 28 5.56 0.65 -15.22
C ARG A 28 4.87 -0.42 -16.06
N GLU A 29 5.30 -1.68 -15.93
CA GLU A 29 4.69 -2.81 -16.65
C GLU A 29 3.22 -3.04 -16.24
N LEU A 30 2.84 -2.62 -15.03
CA LEU A 30 1.44 -2.63 -14.55
C LEU A 30 0.61 -1.43 -15.02
N GLY A 31 1.16 -0.57 -15.88
CA GLY A 31 0.43 0.57 -16.45
C GLY A 31 0.35 1.80 -15.53
N VAL A 32 1.16 1.89 -14.48
CA VAL A 32 1.23 3.10 -13.65
C VAL A 32 1.76 4.29 -14.48
N PRO A 33 1.07 5.44 -14.50
CA PRO A 33 1.49 6.61 -15.29
C PRO A 33 2.89 7.11 -14.93
N GLN A 34 3.68 7.47 -15.94
CA GLN A 34 5.07 7.92 -15.79
C GLN A 34 5.25 9.08 -14.80
N LYS A 35 4.30 10.04 -14.79
CA LYS A 35 4.30 11.18 -13.85
C LYS A 35 4.40 10.72 -12.39
N VAL A 36 3.73 9.63 -12.05
CA VAL A 36 3.73 9.06 -10.70
C VAL A 36 5.01 8.28 -10.43
N LEU A 37 5.50 7.54 -11.42
CA LEU A 37 6.78 6.84 -11.33
C LEU A 37 7.95 7.81 -11.03
N PHE A 38 7.97 8.99 -11.67
CA PHE A 38 8.96 10.02 -11.38
C PHE A 38 8.88 10.51 -9.93
N SER A 39 7.66 10.77 -9.43
CA SER A 39 7.47 11.14 -8.02
C SER A 39 7.98 10.05 -7.08
N MET A 40 7.78 8.77 -7.43
CA MET A 40 8.21 7.62 -6.63
C MET A 40 9.73 7.47 -6.57
N LEU A 41 10.43 7.71 -7.68
CA LEU A 41 11.90 7.69 -7.74
C LEU A 41 12.53 8.74 -6.79
N ILE A 42 11.91 9.92 -6.71
CA ILE A 42 12.38 11.04 -5.88
C ILE A 42 11.96 10.85 -4.41
N SER A 43 10.80 10.22 -4.15
CA SER A 43 10.30 9.99 -2.79
C SER A 43 11.17 9.03 -1.97
N ASN A 44 11.22 9.21 -0.65
CA ASN A 44 11.85 8.28 0.30
C ASN A 44 10.86 7.26 0.89
N LEU A 45 9.84 6.87 0.11
CA LEU A 45 8.86 5.88 0.55
C LEU A 45 9.52 4.51 0.71
N HIS A 46 9.58 4.02 1.95
CA HIS A 46 10.23 2.75 2.32
C HIS A 46 9.66 1.55 1.53
N THR A 47 8.37 1.59 1.20
CA THR A 47 7.68 0.63 0.33
C THR A 47 8.35 0.44 -1.02
N ILE A 48 8.86 1.52 -1.62
CA ILE A 48 9.44 1.54 -2.97
C ILE A 48 10.92 1.18 -2.95
N CYS A 49 11.58 1.27 -1.78
CA CYS A 49 12.97 0.84 -1.58
C CYS A 49 13.11 -0.64 -1.22
N GLY A 50 11.99 -1.35 -1.07
CA GLY A 50 11.92 -2.74 -0.63
C GLY A 50 12.42 -3.77 -1.63
N LYS A 51 13.27 -4.69 -1.21
CA LYS A 51 13.80 -5.75 -2.08
C LYS A 51 12.93 -7.00 -2.11
N GLU A 52 12.61 -7.58 -0.96
CA GLU A 52 12.11 -8.97 -0.91
C GLU A 52 10.60 -9.08 -1.06
N LYS A 53 9.82 -8.16 -0.48
CA LYS A 53 8.35 -8.29 -0.40
C LYS A 53 7.58 -7.49 -1.43
N PHE A 54 8.26 -6.70 -2.28
CA PHE A 54 7.58 -5.73 -3.14
C PHE A 54 6.68 -6.39 -4.19
N GLU A 55 7.22 -7.33 -4.97
CA GLU A 55 6.44 -8.02 -6.01
C GLU A 55 5.30 -8.87 -5.42
N ASP A 56 5.51 -9.50 -4.27
CA ASP A 56 4.45 -10.26 -3.60
C ASP A 56 3.35 -9.35 -3.05
N SER A 57 3.72 -8.16 -2.55
CA SER A 57 2.76 -7.13 -2.12
C SER A 57 1.94 -6.63 -3.30
N ILE A 58 2.57 -6.45 -4.47
CA ILE A 58 1.89 -6.09 -5.72
C ILE A 58 0.89 -7.18 -6.13
N LYS A 59 1.32 -8.44 -6.19
CA LYS A 59 0.43 -9.57 -6.52
C LYS A 59 -0.77 -9.64 -5.57
N LYS A 60 -0.54 -9.44 -4.27
CA LYS A 60 -1.60 -9.44 -3.26
C LYS A 60 -2.59 -8.28 -3.47
N VAL A 61 -2.10 -7.07 -3.71
CA VAL A 61 -2.95 -5.88 -3.95
C VAL A 61 -3.77 -6.04 -5.24
N VAL A 62 -3.15 -6.56 -6.31
CA VAL A 62 -3.87 -6.88 -7.54
C VAL A 62 -4.90 -8.00 -7.32
N GLY A 63 -4.54 -9.06 -6.57
CA GLY A 63 -5.46 -10.13 -6.19
C GLY A 63 -6.64 -9.68 -5.32
N MET A 64 -6.45 -8.62 -4.52
CA MET A 64 -7.52 -7.94 -3.79
C MET A 64 -8.43 -7.10 -4.71
N GLY A 65 -8.09 -6.98 -6.00
CA GLY A 65 -8.88 -6.27 -7.02
C GLY A 65 -8.57 -4.77 -7.12
N PHE A 66 -7.41 -4.33 -6.65
CA PHE A 66 -6.95 -2.97 -6.92
C PHE A 66 -6.29 -2.90 -8.29
N ASP A 67 -6.84 -2.04 -9.13
CA ASP A 67 -6.29 -1.74 -10.45
C ASP A 67 -5.59 -0.37 -10.42
N PRO A 68 -4.26 -0.32 -10.66
CA PRO A 68 -3.51 0.94 -10.68
C PRO A 68 -3.96 1.90 -11.78
N THR A 69 -4.62 1.40 -12.84
CA THR A 69 -5.13 2.21 -13.95
C THR A 69 -6.49 2.86 -13.64
N GLN A 70 -7.31 2.23 -12.82
CA GLN A 70 -8.63 2.75 -12.42
C GLN A 70 -8.54 3.71 -11.25
N SER A 71 -7.74 3.37 -10.22
CA SER A 71 -7.66 4.15 -9.00
C SER A 71 -6.28 4.09 -8.37
N LEU A 72 -5.33 4.79 -9.00
CA LEU A 72 -3.94 4.83 -8.60
C LEU A 72 -3.70 5.21 -7.13
N SER A 73 -4.47 6.17 -6.60
CA SER A 73 -4.35 6.58 -5.19
C SER A 73 -4.64 5.42 -4.23
N LYS A 74 -5.77 4.72 -4.43
CA LYS A 74 -6.13 3.55 -3.63
C LYS A 74 -5.15 2.40 -3.82
N PHE A 75 -4.68 2.17 -5.05
CA PHE A 75 -3.64 1.17 -5.31
C PHE A 75 -2.37 1.43 -4.51
N VAL A 76 -1.87 2.67 -4.51
CA VAL A 76 -0.67 3.06 -3.75
C VAL A 76 -0.89 2.94 -2.24
N GLN A 77 -2.06 3.35 -1.74
CA GLN A 77 -2.39 3.21 -0.31
C GLN A 77 -2.48 1.73 0.12
N ALA A 78 -3.10 0.88 -0.70
CA ALA A 78 -3.20 -0.56 -0.44
C ALA A 78 -1.82 -1.23 -0.49
N LEU A 79 -1.00 -0.88 -1.48
CA LEU A 79 0.38 -1.33 -1.58
C LEU A 79 1.20 -0.93 -0.36
N HIS A 80 1.08 0.31 0.09
CA HIS A 80 1.74 0.76 1.30
C HIS A 80 1.28 -0.05 2.53
N ALA A 81 -0.03 -0.26 2.71
CA ALA A 81 -0.57 -1.01 3.84
C ALA A 81 -0.09 -2.48 3.83
N VAL A 82 -0.20 -3.17 2.70
CA VAL A 82 0.18 -4.59 2.56
C VAL A 82 1.68 -4.79 2.68
N TYR A 83 2.49 -3.83 2.24
CA TYR A 83 3.94 -3.91 2.34
C TYR A 83 4.43 -3.72 3.78
N GLN A 84 3.81 -2.79 4.52
CA GLN A 84 4.24 -2.44 5.89
C GLN A 84 3.70 -3.40 6.95
N LEU A 85 2.52 -3.99 6.72
CA LEU A 85 1.85 -4.86 7.68
C LEU A 85 2.07 -6.33 7.31
N SER A 86 2.42 -7.15 8.29
CA SER A 86 2.44 -8.60 8.09
C SER A 86 1.02 -9.14 7.92
N ASP A 87 0.86 -10.31 7.29
CA ASP A 87 -0.44 -10.97 7.18
C ASP A 87 -1.09 -11.18 8.54
N LYS A 88 -0.29 -11.58 9.55
CA LYS A 88 -0.73 -11.70 10.93
C LYS A 88 -1.27 -10.37 11.46
N THR A 89 -0.55 -9.27 11.25
CA THR A 89 -0.97 -7.93 11.70
C THR A 89 -2.24 -7.47 11.00
N ILE A 90 -2.39 -7.74 9.70
CA ILE A 90 -3.62 -7.45 8.96
C ILE A 90 -4.79 -8.22 9.55
N GLN A 91 -4.62 -9.52 9.83
CA GLN A 91 -5.66 -10.34 10.43
C GLN A 91 -6.01 -9.89 11.86
N GLU A 92 -5.02 -9.53 12.68
CA GLU A 92 -5.26 -8.95 14.00
C GLU A 92 -6.10 -7.67 13.91
N LYS A 93 -5.82 -6.80 12.92
CA LYS A 93 -6.62 -5.59 12.67
C LYS A 93 -8.03 -5.91 12.22
N VAL A 94 -8.21 -6.87 11.31
CA VAL A 94 -9.55 -7.34 10.89
C VAL A 94 -10.34 -7.86 12.10
N ASN A 95 -9.70 -8.62 12.99
CA ASN A 95 -10.31 -9.15 14.21
C ASN A 95 -10.75 -8.04 15.18
N VAL A 96 -10.05 -6.88 15.22
CA VAL A 96 -10.50 -5.71 15.99
C VAL A 96 -11.87 -5.26 15.51
N TYR A 97 -12.05 -5.07 14.21
CA TYR A 97 -13.33 -4.67 13.63
C TYR A 97 -14.44 -5.70 13.86
N GLN A 98 -14.11 -6.99 13.81
CA GLN A 98 -15.06 -8.05 14.15
C GLN A 98 -15.51 -7.99 15.60
N ARG A 99 -14.60 -7.73 16.56
CA ARG A 99 -14.97 -7.49 17.97
C ARG A 99 -15.85 -6.26 18.15
N LEU A 100 -15.73 -5.28 17.26
CA LEU A 100 -16.55 -4.07 17.24
C LEU A 100 -17.89 -4.25 16.50
N GLY A 101 -18.16 -5.45 15.98
CA GLY A 101 -19.46 -5.85 15.41
C GLY A 101 -19.54 -5.84 13.88
N PHE A 102 -18.43 -5.63 13.16
CA PHE A 102 -18.41 -5.70 11.70
C PHE A 102 -18.23 -7.14 11.21
N VAL A 103 -18.93 -7.54 10.14
CA VAL A 103 -18.61 -8.81 9.47
C VAL A 103 -17.36 -8.63 8.61
N GLU A 104 -16.62 -9.72 8.39
CA GLU A 104 -15.34 -9.67 7.67
C GLU A 104 -15.47 -9.04 6.27
N GLY A 105 -16.56 -9.35 5.57
CA GLY A 105 -16.87 -8.78 4.25
C GLY A 105 -16.94 -7.25 4.26
N ASP A 106 -17.51 -6.65 5.31
CA ASP A 106 -17.61 -5.20 5.44
C ASP A 106 -16.24 -4.57 5.69
N VAL A 107 -15.39 -5.24 6.46
CA VAL A 107 -14.00 -4.81 6.70
C VAL A 107 -13.22 -4.77 5.38
N TRP A 108 -13.36 -5.79 4.55
CA TRP A 108 -12.72 -5.82 3.23
C TRP A 108 -13.34 -4.80 2.25
N ALA A 109 -14.65 -4.54 2.35
CA ALA A 109 -15.30 -3.48 1.57
C ALA A 109 -14.79 -2.09 1.98
N MET A 110 -14.62 -1.83 3.28
CA MET A 110 -13.98 -0.62 3.80
C MET A 110 -12.55 -0.51 3.32
N PHE A 111 -11.77 -1.61 3.34
CA PHE A 111 -10.40 -1.62 2.82
C PHE A 111 -10.34 -1.21 1.34
N LYS A 112 -11.23 -1.73 0.50
CA LYS A 112 -11.30 -1.34 -0.92
C LYS A 112 -11.66 0.13 -1.12
N LYS A 113 -12.48 0.71 -0.23
CA LYS A 113 -12.85 2.13 -0.30
C LYS A 113 -11.72 3.02 0.21
N TRP A 114 -11.08 2.64 1.31
CA TRP A 114 -10.06 3.44 1.99
C TRP A 114 -8.96 2.56 2.63
N PRO A 115 -7.93 2.16 1.86
CA PRO A 115 -6.94 1.18 2.31
C PRO A 115 -6.12 1.60 3.53
N CYS A 116 -5.94 2.91 3.74
CA CYS A 116 -5.21 3.45 4.89
C CYS A 116 -5.83 3.06 6.25
N PHE A 117 -7.11 2.66 6.30
CA PHE A 117 -7.78 2.45 7.58
C PHE A 117 -7.13 1.33 8.45
N LEU A 118 -6.50 0.32 7.84
CA LEU A 118 -5.77 -0.73 8.59
C LEU A 118 -4.49 -0.22 9.27
N SER A 119 -4.02 0.97 8.92
CA SER A 119 -2.82 1.58 9.53
C SER A 119 -3.08 2.22 10.89
N PHE A 120 -4.34 2.40 11.29
CA PHE A 120 -4.67 3.00 12.57
C PHE A 120 -4.42 2.06 13.75
N SER A 121 -4.10 2.65 14.91
CA SER A 121 -4.00 1.92 16.16
C SER A 121 -5.36 1.36 16.59
N GLU A 122 -5.38 0.29 17.37
CA GLU A 122 -6.64 -0.28 17.88
C GLU A 122 -7.42 0.75 18.69
N ILE A 123 -6.74 1.53 19.54
CA ILE A 123 -7.39 2.60 20.32
C ILE A 123 -8.06 3.65 19.43
N ASN A 124 -7.41 4.07 18.33
CA ASN A 124 -8.02 5.05 17.42
C ASN A 124 -9.23 4.46 16.69
N ILE A 125 -9.16 3.18 16.32
CA ILE A 125 -10.25 2.46 15.66
C ILE A 125 -11.47 2.38 16.60
N SER A 126 -11.26 1.91 17.83
CA SER A 126 -12.32 1.76 18.83
C SER A 126 -12.96 3.10 19.18
N ASN A 127 -12.15 4.13 19.48
CA ASN A 127 -12.66 5.46 19.83
C ASN A 127 -13.46 6.08 18.68
N SER A 128 -13.02 5.90 17.44
CA SER A 128 -13.73 6.42 16.27
C SER A 128 -15.09 5.75 16.12
N ILE A 129 -15.15 4.42 16.23
CA ILE A 129 -16.40 3.66 16.12
C ILE A 129 -17.36 4.01 17.26
N GLU A 130 -16.88 4.09 18.50
CA GLU A 130 -17.67 4.52 19.65
C GLU A 130 -18.27 5.91 19.43
N THR A 131 -17.45 6.87 18.99
CA THR A 131 -17.91 8.24 18.66
C THR A 131 -19.01 8.22 17.59
N PHE A 132 -18.86 7.44 16.52
CA PHE A 132 -19.90 7.35 15.48
C PHE A 132 -21.21 6.75 16.03
N LEU A 133 -21.14 5.76 16.92
CA LEU A 133 -22.33 5.18 17.54
C LEU A 133 -23.03 6.18 18.46
N GLU A 134 -22.29 6.95 19.26
CA GLU A 134 -22.83 8.02 20.11
C GLU A 134 -23.52 9.12 19.29
N LEU A 135 -23.02 9.39 18.09
CA LEU A 135 -23.63 10.31 17.13
C LEU A 135 -24.85 9.73 16.40
N GLY A 136 -25.24 8.48 16.70
CA GLY A 136 -26.42 7.83 16.14
C GLY A 136 -26.21 7.10 14.82
N PHE A 137 -24.96 6.90 14.38
CA PHE A 137 -24.68 6.08 13.19
C PHE A 137 -24.83 4.59 13.51
N SER A 138 -25.26 3.81 12.52
CA SER A 138 -25.24 2.35 12.58
C SER A 138 -23.92 1.81 12.04
N ARG A 139 -23.58 0.59 12.46
CA ARG A 139 -22.48 -0.19 11.88
C ARG A 139 -22.82 -0.60 10.45
#